data_AF-A0A3B3VWC4-F1
#
_entry.id   AF-A0A3B3VWC4-F1
#
_cell.length_a   1.000
_cell.length_b   1.000
_cell.length_c   1.000
_cell.angle_alpha   90.00
_cell.angle_beta   90.00
_cell.angle_gamma   90.00
#
_symmetry.space_group_name_H-M   'P 1'
#
loop_
_entity.id
_entity.type
_entity.pdbx_description
1 polymer ?
#
loop_
_entity_poly.entity_id
_entity_poly.type
_entity_poly.pdbx_seq_one_letter_code
_entity_poly.pdbx_strand_id
1 'polypeptide(L)'
;MSLSWAEVDFDPPPGAIRLLTPQPADGKTYVMYHGTTQAKAQSILASGFRQSKDGMLGRGVYLSRDLEKASRYPIGHPDEDKVVIRSSVNVGKVKRIDHQKHPMQKTWHDRGYDTAWVPPNCGMVSSGLEENCVWDPRRIIIFDLIKPTVSWFWSQHALAA
;
A
#
# COMPACT_ATOMS: atom_id res chain seq x y z
N MET A 1 12.05 22.45 -4.77
CA MET A 1 12.06 21.07 -5.30
C MET A 1 10.86 20.36 -4.71
N SER A 2 10.02 19.75 -5.54
CA SER A 2 9.02 18.80 -5.04
C SER A 2 9.42 17.41 -5.54
N LEU A 3 9.24 16.40 -4.70
CA LEU A 3 9.41 15.02 -5.09
C LEU A 3 8.09 14.49 -5.66
N SER A 4 8.16 13.75 -6.76
CA SER A 4 7.03 13.07 -7.35
C SER A 4 7.20 11.55 -7.29
N TRP A 5 6.07 10.86 -7.12
CA TRP A 5 5.97 9.41 -7.09
C TRP A 5 5.11 9.00 -8.27
N ALA A 6 5.73 8.34 -9.25
CA ALA A 6 5.03 7.92 -10.44
C ALA A 6 5.42 6.50 -10.79
N GLU A 7 4.45 5.74 -11.26
CA GLU A 7 4.72 4.50 -11.96
C GLU A 7 5.26 4.83 -13.35
N VAL A 8 6.33 4.14 -13.75
CA VAL A 8 6.89 4.25 -15.10
C VAL A 8 6.19 3.29 -16.07
N ASP A 9 5.60 2.22 -15.54
CA ASP A 9 4.77 1.25 -16.27
C ASP A 9 3.43 1.09 -15.56
N PHE A 10 2.37 1.41 -16.30
CA PHE A 10 0.99 1.40 -15.81
C PHE A 10 0.34 0.02 -15.90
N ASP A 11 0.88 -0.88 -16.71
CA ASP A 11 0.30 -2.19 -16.92
C ASP A 11 0.54 -3.10 -15.70
N PRO A 12 -0.51 -3.70 -15.13
CA PRO A 12 -0.34 -4.66 -14.06
C PRO A 12 0.27 -5.96 -14.61
N PRO A 13 1.05 -6.70 -13.80
CA PRO A 13 1.54 -8.02 -14.22
C PRO A 13 0.37 -9.00 -14.47
N PRO A 14 0.58 -10.06 -15.27
CA PRO A 14 -0.47 -11.01 -15.62
C PRO A 14 -1.25 -11.53 -14.40
N GLY A 15 -2.58 -11.44 -14.47
CA GLY A 15 -3.49 -11.89 -13.41
C GLY A 15 -3.71 -10.90 -12.26
N ALA A 16 -2.92 -9.82 -12.17
CA ALA A 16 -3.19 -8.72 -11.26
C ALA A 16 -4.08 -7.66 -11.94
N ILE A 17 -4.96 -7.03 -11.16
CA ILE A 17 -5.83 -5.95 -11.65
C ILE A 17 -5.69 -4.72 -10.78
N ARG A 18 -5.93 -3.53 -11.35
CA ARG A 18 -6.17 -2.33 -10.56
C ARG A 18 -7.61 -2.35 -10.08
N LEU A 19 -7.83 -2.03 -8.82
CA LEU A 19 -9.19 -1.98 -8.31
C LEU A 19 -9.90 -0.74 -8.86
N LEU A 20 -10.83 -0.96 -9.79
CA LEU A 20 -11.71 0.08 -10.33
C LEU A 20 -13.04 0.17 -9.59
N THR A 21 -13.32 -0.79 -8.68
CA THR A 21 -14.58 -0.88 -7.92
C THR A 21 -14.42 -0.37 -6.49
N PRO A 22 -15.52 0.03 -5.81
CA PRO A 22 -15.43 0.55 -4.44
C PRO A 22 -14.88 -0.44 -3.40
N GLN A 23 -15.02 -1.75 -3.67
CA GLN A 23 -14.57 -2.82 -2.78
C GLN A 23 -13.78 -3.90 -3.55
N PRO A 24 -12.79 -4.54 -2.91
CA PRO A 24 -12.11 -5.70 -3.48
C PRO A 24 -13.07 -6.89 -3.54
N ALA A 25 -12.91 -7.71 -4.57
CA ALA A 25 -13.62 -8.97 -4.71
C ALA A 25 -12.76 -10.13 -4.23
N ASP A 26 -13.40 -11.11 -3.59
CA ASP A 26 -12.72 -12.31 -3.10
C ASP A 26 -11.99 -13.06 -4.22
N GLY A 27 -10.83 -13.62 -3.87
CA GLY A 27 -10.00 -14.45 -4.74
C GLY A 27 -9.30 -13.70 -5.87
N LYS A 28 -9.41 -12.38 -5.92
CA LYS A 28 -8.72 -11.56 -6.94
C LYS A 28 -7.32 -11.17 -6.50
N THR A 29 -6.50 -10.80 -7.47
CA THR A 29 -5.15 -10.27 -7.25
C THR A 29 -5.13 -8.80 -7.63
N TYR A 30 -4.65 -7.95 -6.73
CA TYR A 30 -4.59 -6.51 -6.95
C TYR A 30 -3.16 -5.97 -6.93
N VAL A 31 -2.90 -4.91 -7.70
CA VAL A 31 -1.70 -4.09 -7.50
C VAL A 31 -1.87 -3.29 -6.21
N MET A 32 -0.90 -3.42 -5.30
CA MET A 32 -0.84 -2.68 -4.05
C MET A 32 0.58 -2.18 -3.78
N TYR A 33 0.69 -1.26 -2.82
CA TYR A 33 1.85 -0.45 -2.51
C TYR A 33 2.17 -0.53 -1.02
N HIS A 34 3.46 -0.63 -0.69
CA HIS A 34 3.96 -0.55 0.67
C HIS A 34 5.12 0.46 0.73
N GLY A 35 4.90 1.59 1.40
CA GLY A 35 5.93 2.59 1.65
C GLY A 35 6.84 2.20 2.80
N THR A 36 8.15 2.29 2.60
CA THR A 36 9.15 1.94 3.60
C THR A 36 10.47 2.66 3.29
N THR A 37 11.52 2.40 4.08
CA THR A 37 12.86 2.95 3.79
C THR A 37 13.60 2.08 2.78
N GLN A 38 14.58 2.65 2.07
CA GLN A 38 15.38 1.90 1.09
C GLN A 38 16.01 0.63 1.70
N ALA A 39 16.60 0.75 2.90
CA ALA A 39 17.20 -0.38 3.61
C ALA A 39 16.20 -1.49 3.96
N LYS A 40 14.98 -1.13 4.40
CA LYS A 40 13.92 -2.10 4.68
C LYS A 40 13.39 -2.75 3.41
N ALA A 41 13.28 -2.01 2.31
CA ALA A 41 12.90 -2.58 1.03
C ALA A 41 13.91 -3.62 0.54
N GLN A 42 15.22 -3.37 0.70
CA GLN A 42 16.25 -4.37 0.37
C GLN A 42 16.10 -5.64 1.22
N SER A 43 15.82 -5.49 2.52
CA SER A 43 15.55 -6.65 3.39
C SER A 43 14.30 -7.42 2.93
N ILE A 44 13.22 -6.72 2.58
CA ILE A 44 11.97 -7.32 2.11
C ILE A 44 12.18 -8.01 0.75
N LEU A 45 12.97 -7.45 -0.16
CA LEU A 45 13.32 -8.10 -1.43
C LEU A 45 14.11 -9.39 -1.21
N ALA A 46 15.02 -9.41 -0.23
CA ALA A 46 15.85 -10.58 0.05
C ALA A 46 15.09 -11.70 0.79
N SER A 47 14.20 -11.35 1.73
CA SER A 47 13.54 -12.33 2.61
C SER A 47 12.04 -12.50 2.40
N GLY A 48 11.44 -11.72 1.51
CA GLY A 48 10.00 -11.53 1.44
C GLY A 48 9.45 -10.66 2.58
N PHE A 49 8.17 -10.33 2.49
CA PHE A 49 7.45 -9.65 3.55
C PHE A 49 7.33 -10.52 4.81
N ARG A 50 7.28 -9.86 5.96
CA ARG A 50 7.00 -10.48 7.27
C ARG A 50 5.83 -9.76 7.93
N GLN A 51 5.00 -10.50 8.64
CA GLN A 51 3.92 -9.89 9.41
C GLN A 51 4.48 -8.92 10.45
N SER A 52 3.82 -7.78 10.61
CA SER A 52 3.98 -6.94 11.80
C SER A 52 3.57 -7.72 13.06
N LYS A 53 4.01 -7.29 14.24
CA LYS A 53 3.58 -7.90 15.51
C LYS A 53 2.12 -7.57 15.86
N ASP A 54 1.67 -6.39 15.47
CA ASP A 54 0.32 -5.86 15.68
C ASP A 54 0.05 -4.70 14.68
N GLY A 55 -1.16 -4.14 14.72
CA GLY A 55 -1.57 -2.94 14.01
C GLY A 55 -3.06 -2.67 14.20
N MET A 56 -3.61 -1.70 13.48
CA MET A 56 -5.04 -1.35 13.55
C MET A 56 -5.96 -2.55 13.27
N LEU A 57 -5.53 -3.42 12.35
CA LEU A 57 -6.23 -4.64 11.92
C LEU A 57 -5.59 -5.91 12.52
N GLY A 58 -4.77 -5.79 13.56
CA GLY A 58 -3.98 -6.89 14.11
C GLY A 58 -2.69 -7.13 13.32
N ARG A 59 -2.06 -8.30 13.52
CA ARG A 59 -0.83 -8.67 12.81
C ARG A 59 -1.10 -8.97 11.34
N GLY A 60 -0.14 -8.64 10.49
CA GLY A 60 -0.19 -8.91 9.05
C GLY A 60 0.75 -8.01 8.28
N VAL A 61 0.63 -8.02 6.95
CA VAL A 61 1.35 -7.10 6.06
C VAL A 61 0.38 -6.02 5.61
N TYR A 62 0.74 -4.76 5.87
CA TYR A 62 -0.11 -3.62 5.56
C TYR A 62 0.24 -3.02 4.20
N LEU A 63 -0.75 -2.94 3.31
CA LEU A 63 -0.60 -2.37 1.97
C LEU A 63 -1.77 -1.44 1.64
N SER A 64 -1.51 -0.52 0.73
CA SER A 64 -2.48 0.43 0.16
C SER A 64 -2.60 0.18 -1.33
N ARG A 65 -3.76 0.40 -1.92
CA ARG A 65 -3.97 0.49 -3.38
C ARG A 65 -3.76 1.91 -3.89
N ASP A 66 -3.57 2.86 -2.98
CA ASP A 66 -3.22 4.24 -3.24
C ASP A 66 -1.69 4.43 -3.06
N LEU A 67 -1.02 4.74 -4.16
CA LEU A 67 0.42 5.02 -4.21
C LEU A 67 0.78 6.27 -3.40
N GLU A 68 -0.02 7.34 -3.50
CA GLU A 68 0.23 8.59 -2.79
C GLU A 68 0.06 8.41 -1.28
N LYS A 69 -0.86 7.55 -0.84
CA LYS A 69 -0.93 7.14 0.57
C LYS A 69 0.35 6.41 0.98
N ALA A 70 0.76 5.42 0.20
CA ALA A 70 1.90 4.58 0.53
C ALA A 70 3.21 5.38 0.60
N SER A 71 3.42 6.32 -0.34
CA SER A 71 4.65 7.12 -0.42
C SER A 71 4.90 8.02 0.79
N ARG A 72 3.88 8.32 1.60
CA ARG A 72 4.02 9.10 2.84
C ARG A 72 4.81 8.35 3.91
N TYR A 73 4.90 7.02 3.83
CA TYR A 73 5.50 6.18 4.87
C TYR A 73 6.99 5.90 4.63
N PRO A 74 7.82 5.89 5.69
CA PRO A 74 7.45 6.18 7.08
C PRO A 74 7.18 7.67 7.33
N ILE A 75 6.19 7.96 8.18
CA ILE A 75 5.83 9.35 8.52
C ILE A 75 7.00 10.03 9.24
N GLY A 76 7.32 11.27 8.86
CA GLY A 76 8.41 12.05 9.44
C GLY A 76 9.82 11.60 9.02
N HIS A 77 9.93 10.65 8.10
CA HIS A 77 11.21 10.23 7.51
C HIS A 77 11.57 11.11 6.30
N PRO A 78 12.86 11.37 6.01
CA PRO A 78 13.28 12.07 4.80
C PRO A 78 12.77 11.37 3.54
N ASP A 79 12.17 12.12 2.62
CA ASP A 79 11.53 11.55 1.43
C ASP A 79 12.56 10.88 0.51
N GLU A 80 13.80 11.38 0.45
CA GLU A 80 14.90 10.83 -0.34
C GLU A 80 15.31 9.41 0.08
N ASP A 81 15.05 8.99 1.32
CA ASP A 81 15.29 7.62 1.79
C ASP A 81 14.01 6.76 1.81
N LYS A 82 12.88 7.30 1.34
CA LYS A 82 11.66 6.50 1.14
C LYS A 82 11.71 5.77 -0.20
N VAL A 83 11.01 4.64 -0.23
CA VAL A 83 10.74 3.87 -1.43
C VAL A 83 9.37 3.20 -1.28
N VAL A 84 8.67 3.03 -2.39
CA VAL A 84 7.41 2.28 -2.42
C VAL A 84 7.64 0.95 -3.12
N ILE A 85 7.30 -0.14 -2.44
CA ILE A 85 7.30 -1.48 -3.01
C ILE A 85 5.96 -1.70 -3.72
N ARG A 86 6.00 -2.04 -5.02
CA ARG A 86 4.81 -2.47 -5.78
C ARG A 86 4.69 -3.98 -5.72
N SER A 87 3.48 -4.47 -5.44
CA SER A 87 3.22 -5.89 -5.27
C SER A 87 1.90 -6.33 -5.91
N SER A 88 1.87 -7.54 -6.43
CA SER A 88 0.66 -8.28 -6.77
C SER A 88 0.19 -9.02 -5.53
N VAL A 89 -1.00 -8.72 -5.05
CA VAL A 89 -1.55 -9.25 -3.80
C VAL A 89 -2.80 -10.06 -4.07
N ASN A 90 -2.72 -11.38 -3.90
CA ASN A 90 -3.90 -12.24 -3.90
C ASN A 90 -4.65 -12.08 -2.58
N VAL A 91 -5.78 -11.38 -2.61
CA VAL A 91 -6.50 -11.00 -1.38
C VAL A 91 -7.25 -12.17 -0.74
N GLY A 92 -7.41 -13.30 -1.42
CA GLY A 92 -8.17 -14.44 -0.91
C GLY A 92 -9.57 -14.03 -0.46
N LYS A 93 -10.03 -14.55 0.69
CA LYS A 93 -11.30 -14.14 1.29
C LYS A 93 -11.15 -12.82 2.06
N VAL A 94 -11.91 -11.80 1.70
CA VAL A 94 -11.79 -10.44 2.26
C VAL A 94 -12.82 -10.19 3.36
N LYS A 95 -12.34 -9.66 4.50
CA LYS A 95 -13.21 -9.12 5.56
C LYS A 95 -13.20 -7.61 5.52
N ARG A 96 -14.36 -7.01 5.25
CA ARG A 96 -14.58 -5.57 5.48
C ARG A 96 -14.56 -5.26 6.98
N ILE A 97 -13.76 -4.27 7.37
CA ILE A 97 -13.65 -3.70 8.72
C ILE A 97 -13.88 -2.19 8.59
N ASP A 98 -15.07 -1.70 8.91
CA ASP A 98 -15.53 -0.36 8.53
C ASP A 98 -15.89 0.57 9.69
N HIS A 99 -15.50 0.21 10.92
CA HIS A 99 -15.64 1.06 12.08
C HIS A 99 -14.67 0.61 13.18
N GLN A 100 -14.28 1.56 14.03
CA GLN A 100 -13.44 1.27 15.18
C GLN A 100 -14.17 0.33 16.15
N LYS A 101 -13.41 -0.58 16.77
CA LYS A 101 -13.91 -1.65 17.65
C LYS A 101 -14.81 -2.67 16.94
N HIS A 102 -14.68 -2.82 15.62
CA HIS A 102 -15.36 -3.88 14.88
C HIS A 102 -15.05 -5.25 15.53
N PRO A 103 -16.02 -6.16 15.73
CA PRO A 103 -15.82 -7.41 16.49
C PRO A 103 -14.68 -8.30 15.99
N MET A 104 -14.38 -8.21 14.69
CA MET A 104 -13.29 -8.93 14.03
C MET A 104 -12.08 -8.06 13.65
N GLN A 105 -11.97 -6.83 14.19
CA GLN A 105 -10.94 -5.86 13.78
C GLN A 105 -9.53 -6.45 13.80
N LYS A 106 -9.21 -7.28 14.82
CA LYS A 106 -7.90 -7.93 14.95
C LYS A 106 -7.92 -9.46 14.83
N THR A 107 -9.08 -10.07 14.66
CA THR A 107 -9.31 -11.54 14.75
C THR A 107 -9.96 -12.13 13.50
N TRP A 108 -9.98 -11.38 12.41
CA TRP A 108 -10.56 -11.80 11.12
C TRP A 108 -9.87 -13.06 10.55
N HIS A 109 -8.56 -13.20 10.74
CA HIS A 109 -7.79 -14.36 10.28
C HIS A 109 -8.19 -15.65 10.99
N ASP A 110 -8.53 -15.60 12.29
CA ASP A 110 -9.04 -16.75 13.05
C ASP A 110 -10.38 -17.27 12.51
N ARG A 111 -11.07 -16.46 11.69
CA ARG A 111 -12.35 -16.80 11.05
C ARG A 111 -12.18 -17.20 9.58
N GLY A 112 -10.94 -17.51 9.15
CA GLY A 112 -10.62 -17.99 7.80
C GLY A 112 -10.68 -16.91 6.73
N TYR A 113 -10.49 -15.64 7.10
CA TYR A 113 -10.28 -14.56 6.13
C TYR A 113 -8.77 -14.38 5.87
N ASP A 114 -8.43 -14.06 4.63
CA ASP A 114 -7.04 -13.90 4.18
C ASP A 114 -6.58 -12.43 4.22
N THR A 115 -7.53 -11.50 4.06
CA THR A 115 -7.29 -10.07 4.08
C THR A 115 -8.36 -9.35 4.87
N ALA A 116 -7.98 -8.47 5.79
CA ALA A 116 -8.87 -7.42 6.29
C ALA A 116 -8.74 -6.17 5.44
N TRP A 117 -9.87 -5.55 5.11
CA TRP A 117 -9.94 -4.36 4.28
C TRP A 117 -10.75 -3.25 4.96
N VAL A 118 -10.17 -2.06 5.02
CA VAL A 118 -10.79 -0.82 5.49
C VAL A 118 -11.28 -0.03 4.29
N PRO A 119 -12.60 0.21 4.15
CA PRO A 119 -13.12 1.08 3.11
C PRO A 119 -12.67 2.54 3.27
N PRO A 120 -12.61 3.31 2.18
CA PRO A 120 -12.42 4.74 2.30
C PRO A 120 -13.58 5.38 3.08
N ASN A 121 -13.29 6.47 3.79
CA ASN A 121 -14.25 7.34 4.49
C ASN A 121 -15.17 6.64 5.51
N CYS A 122 -14.72 5.55 6.13
CA CYS A 122 -15.49 4.81 7.14
C CYS A 122 -15.14 5.16 8.59
N GLY A 123 -14.26 6.15 8.83
CA GLY A 123 -13.87 6.57 10.18
C GLY A 123 -12.84 5.66 10.88
N MET A 124 -12.28 4.68 10.17
CA MET A 124 -11.19 3.83 10.70
C MET A 124 -9.86 4.58 10.83
N VAL A 125 -9.52 5.44 9.88
CA VAL A 125 -8.26 6.22 9.88
C VAL A 125 -8.56 7.70 9.62
N SER A 126 -7.77 8.60 10.22
CA SER A 126 -7.96 10.05 10.11
C SER A 126 -7.85 10.57 8.68
N SER A 127 -7.06 9.90 7.84
CA SER A 127 -6.91 10.26 6.42
C SER A 127 -8.15 9.92 5.57
N GLY A 128 -9.06 9.08 6.06
CA GLY A 128 -10.17 8.54 5.27
C GLY A 128 -9.74 7.58 4.15
N LEU A 129 -8.44 7.27 4.01
CA LEU A 129 -7.94 6.43 2.92
C LEU A 129 -7.97 4.95 3.30
N GLU A 130 -8.32 4.11 2.33
CA GLU A 130 -8.45 2.66 2.47
C GLU A 130 -7.16 1.96 2.92
N GLU A 131 -7.26 0.79 3.55
CA GLU A 131 -6.11 0.02 4.00
C GLU A 131 -6.37 -1.48 3.95
N ASN A 132 -5.35 -2.27 3.59
CA ASN A 132 -5.43 -3.72 3.55
C ASN A 132 -4.40 -4.29 4.52
N CYS A 133 -4.80 -5.34 5.26
CA CYS A 133 -3.91 -6.14 6.07
C CYS A 133 -4.02 -7.60 5.63
N VAL A 134 -2.96 -8.11 5.01
CA VAL A 134 -2.88 -9.47 4.47
C VAL A 134 -2.26 -10.39 5.52
N TRP A 135 -2.89 -11.53 5.77
CA TRP A 135 -2.45 -12.45 6.81
C TRP A 135 -1.16 -13.15 6.41
N ASP A 136 -1.16 -13.83 5.27
CA ASP A 136 -0.05 -14.65 4.81
C ASP A 136 0.82 -13.88 3.79
N PRO A 137 2.09 -13.57 4.12
CA PRO A 137 2.98 -12.87 3.20
C PRO A 137 3.21 -13.60 1.87
N ARG A 138 3.01 -14.92 1.80
CA ARG A 138 3.15 -15.71 0.56
C ARG A 138 2.13 -15.33 -0.52
N ARG A 139 1.08 -14.57 -0.16
CA ARG A 139 0.09 -14.02 -1.09
C ARG A 139 0.57 -12.74 -1.80
N ILE A 140 1.75 -12.25 -1.45
CA ILE A 140 2.29 -10.96 -1.92
C ILE A 140 3.52 -11.24 -2.76
N ILE A 141 3.45 -10.89 -4.05
CA ILE A 141 4.55 -11.01 -4.99
C ILE A 141 5.04 -9.61 -5.31
N ILE A 142 6.30 -9.31 -4.97
CA ILE A 142 6.94 -8.03 -5.30
C ILE A 142 7.38 -8.08 -6.76
N PHE A 143 7.10 -7.02 -7.51
CA PHE A 143 7.51 -6.95 -8.92
C PHE A 143 8.25 -5.67 -9.29
N ASP A 144 8.20 -4.61 -8.46
CA ASP A 144 8.84 -3.34 -8.79
C ASP A 144 9.03 -2.44 -7.54
N LEU A 145 9.92 -1.44 -7.64
CA LEU A 145 10.17 -0.40 -6.65
C LEU A 145 10.03 0.99 -7.28
N ILE A 146 9.27 1.88 -6.63
CA ILE A 146 9.17 3.29 -7.01
C ILE A 146 10.03 4.12 -6.05
N LYS A 147 10.96 4.88 -6.62
CA LYS A 147 11.76 5.89 -5.90
C LYS A 147 11.21 7.29 -6.20
N PRO A 148 11.38 8.26 -5.28
CA PRO A 148 10.96 9.62 -5.55
C PRO A 148 11.87 10.22 -6.62
N THR A 149 11.28 10.97 -7.55
CA THR A 149 12.05 11.73 -8.54
C THR A 149 11.95 13.22 -8.25
N VAL A 150 13.04 13.95 -8.52
CA VAL A 150 13.06 15.40 -8.34
C VAL A 150 12.35 16.05 -9.53
N SER A 151 11.23 16.72 -9.27
CA SER A 151 10.61 17.58 -10.27
C SER A 151 11.19 18.99 -10.17
N TRP A 152 11.76 19.45 -11.29
CA TRP A 152 12.23 20.82 -11.46
C TRP A 152 11.14 21.61 -12.19
N PHE A 153 10.31 22.34 -11.44
CA PHE A 153 9.50 23.39 -12.06
C PHE A 153 10.41 24.57 -12.39
N TRP A 154 10.68 24.79 -13.68
CA TRP A 154 11.22 26.07 -14.15
C TRP A 154 10.09 27.10 -14.09
N SER A 155 10.19 28.07 -13.20
CA SER A 155 9.37 29.28 -13.30
C SER A 155 9.77 30.00 -14.60
N GLN A 156 8.95 29.93 -15.64
CA GLN A 156 9.07 30.84 -16.78
C GLN A 156 8.73 32.24 -16.27
N HIS A 157 9.71 32.98 -15.77
CA HIS A 157 9.68 34.44 -15.68
C HIS A 157 10.97 34.93 -16.33
N ALA A 158 10.96 34.97 -17.66
CA ALA A 158 11.90 35.75 -18.43
C ALA A 158 11.15 36.42 -19.57
N LEU A 159 11.41 37.73 -19.71
CA LEU A 159 11.11 38.62 -20.83
C LEU A 159 9.71 39.27 -20.84
N ALA A 160 9.59 40.33 -20.05
CA ALA A 160 9.17 41.61 -20.63
C ALA A 160 10.33 42.60 -20.42
N ALA A 161 11.11 42.79 -21.49
CA ALA A 161 11.99 43.95 -21.65
C ALA A 161 11.24 45.02 -22.45
#